data_AF-A0AAD5TYC3-F1
#
_entry.id   AF-A0AAD5TYC3-F1
#
_cell.length_a   1.000
_cell.length_b   1.000
_cell.length_c   1.000
_cell.angle_alpha   90.00
_cell.angle_beta   90.00
_cell.angle_gamma   90.00
#
_symmetry.space_group_name_H-M   'P 1'
#
loop_
_entity.id
_entity.type
_entity.pdbx_description
1 polymer ?
#
loop_
_entity_poly.entity_id
_entity_poly.type
_entity_poly.pdbx_seq_one_letter_code
_entity_poly.pdbx_strand_id
1 'polypeptide(L)'
;MSHQSGIKPSQELLDFWQTALNSNSIRAIKISVKDEELIFNKSVDCSGNWKDDFSLISDFFESKSPSFVLYKLDTKEPPKIEKGNWTENQESGSGLYIPDFAPVRSKMLYASTKATLSKELGDSSFVDYYYGSTKEEFTLNGYREHREHQNAKVPLTEREQEILSIKENESANIGISARKGYNPMNSELGGFSIPVTADAEEGIDMFVNGSQNLVVLKILIAEERIALDFFDNLDVNNLSTNDKMRESNGLIEPRYILFTWNEKKVFALTCPDTSKVRERTLYSSMRASIIKFIDDKLGVGNELAKKLELDAVSDLNDDNLKYEFGYLESAGQEKEEKKVFSKPMKPGRGPSEVYENGYVVKDPFFHFPTPQIRWVDPEGLVPHEYTSANGLKNLLKHLETLSTTSPLPMPVVTSSYPPVILDGHHRVAASIAMGITRIPVWIVDIGDDDPPSNVKRTFEEELSREEERTSIRCYATKDNSRIKISDIAKAARAGTIGFGIKGTRHVAIVAHNGLEVKLEKVTPRIMWGVWARYKITLQELNQFISFSSGRLNATDIIIHQQNQLRII
;
A
#
# COMPACT_ATOMS: atom_id res chain seq x y z
N MET A 1 -29.02 -7.22 -14.60
CA MET A 1 -30.35 -6.61 -14.36
C MET A 1 -31.19 -6.81 -15.61
N SER A 2 -31.79 -7.99 -15.79
CA SER A 2 -32.71 -8.27 -16.89
C SER A 2 -34.12 -8.40 -16.31
N HIS A 3 -35.06 -7.59 -16.81
CA HIS A 3 -36.51 -7.64 -16.54
C HIS A 3 -36.93 -7.60 -15.05
N GLN A 4 -36.48 -6.60 -14.28
CA GLN A 4 -36.99 -6.38 -12.91
C GLN A 4 -38.32 -5.62 -12.91
N SER A 5 -39.22 -5.98 -12.00
CA SER A 5 -40.52 -5.32 -11.79
C SER A 5 -40.39 -3.93 -11.14
N GLY A 6 -39.30 -3.67 -10.41
CA GLY A 6 -39.10 -2.43 -9.64
C GLY A 6 -39.87 -2.40 -8.31
N ILE A 7 -40.58 -3.47 -7.95
CA ILE A 7 -41.31 -3.60 -6.68
C ILE A 7 -40.32 -3.70 -5.52
N LYS A 8 -40.49 -2.86 -4.51
CA LYS A 8 -39.60 -2.76 -3.34
C LYS A 8 -40.25 -3.30 -2.07
N PRO A 9 -39.45 -3.74 -1.08
CA PRO A 9 -39.89 -3.98 0.30
C PRO A 9 -40.55 -2.76 0.92
N SER A 10 -41.63 -2.99 1.68
CA SER A 10 -42.18 -1.98 2.57
C SER A 10 -41.25 -1.71 3.73
N GLN A 11 -41.36 -0.51 4.32
CA GLN A 11 -40.55 -0.17 5.49
C GLN A 11 -40.82 -1.12 6.67
N GLU A 12 -42.08 -1.53 6.85
CA GLU A 12 -42.48 -2.52 7.86
C GLU A 12 -41.75 -3.86 7.67
N LEU A 13 -41.62 -4.32 6.43
CA LEU A 13 -40.89 -5.55 6.11
C LEU A 13 -39.39 -5.42 6.41
N LEU A 14 -38.78 -4.28 6.09
CA LEU A 14 -37.36 -4.01 6.37
C LEU A 14 -37.08 -3.96 7.88
N ASP A 15 -37.94 -3.30 8.64
CA ASP A 15 -37.81 -3.19 10.10
C ASP A 15 -37.99 -4.56 10.78
N PHE A 16 -38.96 -5.35 10.31
CA PHE A 16 -39.18 -6.72 10.78
C PHE A 16 -37.99 -7.63 10.42
N TRP A 17 -37.44 -7.50 9.21
CA TRP A 17 -36.26 -8.24 8.79
C TRP A 17 -35.04 -7.96 9.67
N GLN A 18 -34.77 -6.69 9.98
CA GLN A 18 -33.69 -6.33 10.91
C GLN A 18 -33.91 -6.92 12.31
N THR A 19 -35.15 -6.95 12.76
CA THR A 19 -35.52 -7.59 14.03
C THR A 19 -35.27 -9.11 13.99
N ALA A 20 -35.63 -9.78 12.89
CA ALA A 20 -35.43 -11.21 12.69
C ALA A 20 -33.96 -11.61 12.53
N LEU A 21 -33.12 -10.74 11.98
CA LEU A 21 -31.67 -10.95 11.91
C LEU A 21 -31.03 -10.89 13.31
N ASN A 22 -31.42 -9.90 14.11
CA ASN A 22 -30.86 -9.68 15.44
C ASN A 22 -31.43 -10.62 16.52
N SER A 23 -32.63 -11.17 16.30
CA SER A 23 -33.27 -12.11 17.23
C SER A 23 -33.10 -13.55 16.78
N ASN A 24 -32.90 -14.46 17.74
CA ASN A 24 -32.90 -15.92 17.47
C ASN A 24 -34.29 -16.54 17.63
N SER A 25 -35.34 -15.72 17.76
CA SER A 25 -36.70 -16.17 18.03
C SER A 25 -37.53 -16.41 16.76
N ILE A 26 -37.17 -15.82 15.63
CA ILE A 26 -37.95 -15.93 14.38
C ILE A 26 -37.31 -16.97 13.47
N ARG A 27 -38.08 -17.99 13.09
CA ARG A 27 -37.64 -19.08 12.21
C ARG A 27 -37.94 -18.80 10.75
N ALA A 28 -39.15 -18.35 10.42
CA ALA A 28 -39.57 -18.18 9.04
C ALA A 28 -40.45 -16.95 8.85
N ILE A 29 -40.41 -16.37 7.64
CA ILE A 29 -41.16 -15.16 7.27
C ILE A 29 -41.80 -15.38 5.90
N LYS A 30 -43.13 -15.25 5.83
CA LYS A 30 -43.88 -15.21 4.57
C LYS A 30 -43.98 -13.76 4.09
N ILE A 31 -43.60 -13.54 2.85
CA ILE A 31 -43.66 -12.25 2.16
C ILE A 31 -44.55 -12.40 0.93
N SER A 32 -45.43 -11.43 0.73
CA SER A 32 -46.34 -11.37 -0.41
C SER A 32 -46.25 -10.02 -1.11
N VAL A 33 -46.52 -10.01 -2.42
CA VAL A 33 -46.65 -8.78 -3.20
C VAL A 33 -48.11 -8.33 -3.17
N LYS A 34 -48.36 -7.11 -2.68
CA LYS A 34 -49.68 -6.47 -2.67
C LYS A 34 -49.51 -5.01 -3.03
N ASP A 35 -50.40 -4.48 -3.88
CA ASP A 35 -50.40 -3.06 -4.26
C ASP A 35 -49.03 -2.54 -4.75
N GLU A 36 -48.31 -3.36 -5.52
CA GLU A 36 -46.95 -3.09 -6.04
C GLU A 36 -45.86 -2.90 -4.97
N GLU A 37 -46.06 -3.47 -3.78
CA GLU A 37 -45.12 -3.46 -2.68
C GLU A 37 -44.93 -4.88 -2.10
N LEU A 38 -43.72 -5.18 -1.61
CA LEU A 38 -43.41 -6.42 -0.89
C LEU A 38 -43.75 -6.21 0.59
N ILE A 39 -44.76 -6.92 1.08
CA ILE A 39 -45.27 -6.79 2.44
C ILE A 39 -45.00 -8.04 3.28
N PHE A 40 -44.77 -7.83 4.58
CA PHE A 40 -44.80 -8.88 5.58
C PHE A 40 -46.22 -9.49 5.67
N ASN A 41 -46.32 -10.82 5.76
CA ASN A 41 -47.61 -11.52 5.83
C ASN A 41 -47.76 -12.36 7.09
N LYS A 42 -46.81 -13.26 7.35
CA LYS A 42 -46.80 -14.17 8.51
C LYS A 42 -45.37 -14.46 8.95
N SER A 43 -45.19 -14.80 10.22
CA SER A 43 -43.94 -15.35 10.75
C SER A 43 -44.20 -16.65 11.53
N VAL A 44 -43.16 -17.46 11.67
CA VAL A 44 -43.11 -18.62 12.56
C VAL A 44 -41.95 -18.43 13.51
N ASP A 45 -42.17 -18.68 14.80
CA ASP A 45 -41.14 -18.61 15.83
C ASP A 45 -40.34 -19.91 15.90
N CYS A 46 -39.09 -19.83 16.37
CA CYS A 46 -38.21 -20.98 16.60
C CYS A 46 -38.78 -21.84 17.73
N SER A 47 -39.08 -23.11 17.44
CA SER A 47 -39.56 -24.07 18.45
C SER A 47 -38.49 -25.10 18.83
N GLY A 48 -37.53 -25.35 17.93
CA GLY A 48 -36.45 -26.31 18.14
C GLY A 48 -35.36 -26.22 17.07
N ASN A 49 -34.98 -27.36 16.51
CA ASN A 49 -34.01 -27.44 15.41
C ASN A 49 -34.67 -26.94 14.11
N TRP A 50 -33.91 -26.24 13.28
CA TRP A 50 -34.33 -25.81 11.94
C TRP A 50 -34.86 -26.97 11.07
N LYS A 51 -34.44 -28.22 11.29
CA LYS A 51 -34.96 -29.37 10.54
C LYS A 51 -36.40 -29.70 10.94
N ASP A 52 -36.70 -29.64 12.24
CA ASP A 52 -38.01 -30.00 12.78
C ASP A 52 -39.02 -28.88 12.50
N ASP A 53 -38.56 -27.62 12.64
CA ASP A 53 -39.35 -26.42 12.37
C ASP A 53 -39.71 -26.26 10.88
N PHE A 54 -39.06 -27.00 9.97
CA PHE A 54 -39.30 -26.91 8.52
C PHE A 54 -40.72 -27.40 8.15
N SER A 55 -41.32 -28.25 8.99
CA SER A 55 -42.70 -28.69 8.79
C SER A 55 -43.74 -27.56 9.00
N LEU A 56 -43.38 -26.54 9.79
CA LEU A 56 -44.27 -25.44 10.20
C LEU A 56 -44.55 -24.44 9.07
N ILE A 57 -43.72 -24.41 8.03
CA ILE A 57 -43.91 -23.48 6.88
C ILE A 57 -44.89 -24.01 5.83
N SER A 58 -45.40 -25.23 5.97
CA SER A 58 -46.35 -25.82 5.01
C SER A 58 -47.59 -24.94 4.77
N ASP A 59 -48.08 -24.26 5.80
CA ASP A 59 -49.20 -23.32 5.75
C ASP A 59 -48.91 -22.00 5.04
N PHE A 60 -47.64 -21.72 4.71
CA PHE A 60 -47.27 -20.52 3.95
C PHE A 60 -47.58 -20.66 2.46
N PHE A 61 -47.71 -21.89 1.97
CA PHE A 61 -47.86 -22.21 0.57
C PHE A 61 -49.33 -22.45 0.21
N GLU A 62 -49.85 -21.65 -0.71
CA GLU A 62 -51.23 -21.72 -1.21
C GLU A 62 -51.21 -22.22 -2.68
N SER A 63 -52.24 -22.92 -3.15
CA SER A 63 -52.18 -23.56 -4.47
C SER A 63 -52.24 -22.58 -5.66
N LYS A 64 -52.75 -21.36 -5.46
CA LYS A 64 -53.01 -20.38 -6.54
C LYS A 64 -52.31 -19.04 -6.35
N SER A 65 -51.53 -18.89 -5.29
CA SER A 65 -50.90 -17.62 -4.88
C SER A 65 -49.42 -17.87 -4.63
N PRO A 66 -48.52 -17.22 -5.41
CA PRO A 66 -47.08 -17.25 -5.12
C PRO A 66 -46.75 -16.54 -3.81
N SER A 67 -45.66 -16.94 -3.17
CA SER A 67 -45.14 -16.31 -1.96
C SER A 67 -43.62 -16.45 -1.89
N PHE A 68 -42.96 -15.47 -1.27
CA PHE A 68 -41.58 -15.61 -0.85
C PHE A 68 -41.58 -16.10 0.60
N VAL A 69 -40.69 -17.03 0.94
CA VAL A 69 -40.51 -17.54 2.30
C VAL A 69 -39.04 -17.42 2.67
N LEU A 70 -38.73 -16.65 3.69
CA LEU A 70 -37.38 -16.61 4.26
C LEU A 70 -37.34 -17.60 5.41
N TYR A 71 -36.30 -18.45 5.47
CA TYR A 71 -36.18 -19.52 6.44
C TYR A 71 -34.80 -19.52 7.10
N LYS A 72 -34.74 -19.36 8.42
CA LYS A 72 -33.50 -19.26 9.18
C LYS A 72 -32.96 -20.66 9.52
N LEU A 73 -31.70 -20.93 9.19
CA LEU A 73 -31.01 -22.18 9.56
C LEU A 73 -30.32 -22.02 10.92
N ASP A 74 -30.11 -23.13 11.64
CA ASP A 74 -29.32 -23.09 12.88
C ASP A 74 -27.82 -23.13 12.55
N THR A 75 -27.15 -22.00 12.66
CA THR A 75 -25.69 -21.91 12.53
C THR A 75 -24.98 -22.54 13.74
N LYS A 76 -24.45 -23.76 13.59
CA LYS A 76 -23.48 -24.37 14.51
C LYS A 76 -22.35 -25.14 13.80
N GLU A 77 -21.82 -24.64 12.70
CA GLU A 77 -20.47 -25.03 12.30
C GLU A 77 -19.59 -23.78 12.16
N PRO A 78 -18.51 -23.65 12.96
CA PRO A 78 -17.54 -22.59 12.75
C PRO A 78 -16.87 -22.79 11.38
N PRO A 79 -16.52 -21.71 10.67
CA PRO A 79 -15.88 -21.82 9.37
C PRO A 79 -14.56 -22.60 9.52
N LYS A 80 -14.42 -23.73 8.81
CA LYS A 80 -13.12 -24.35 8.60
C LYS A 80 -12.28 -23.37 7.79
N ILE A 81 -11.25 -22.83 8.43
CA ILE A 81 -10.23 -22.01 7.77
C ILE A 81 -9.42 -22.94 6.87
N GLU A 82 -9.84 -23.10 5.62
CA GLU A 82 -8.93 -23.44 4.53
C GLU A 82 -8.80 -22.21 3.62
N LYS A 83 -7.67 -21.52 3.81
CA LYS A 83 -7.07 -20.51 2.92
C LYS A 83 -8.03 -19.58 2.18
N GLY A 84 -8.39 -18.50 2.88
CA GLY A 84 -8.66 -17.20 2.25
C GLY A 84 -10.13 -16.96 1.89
N ASN A 85 -10.91 -16.52 2.86
CA ASN A 85 -11.77 -15.33 2.82
C ASN A 85 -12.68 -15.32 4.07
N TRP A 86 -12.88 -14.14 4.64
CA TRP A 86 -13.84 -13.91 5.73
C TRP A 86 -15.25 -13.79 5.15
N THR A 87 -16.27 -14.39 5.77
CA THR A 87 -17.63 -13.82 5.83
C THR A 87 -18.36 -14.25 7.10
N GLU A 88 -19.23 -13.35 7.55
CA GLU A 88 -19.89 -13.25 8.86
C GLU A 88 -21.02 -14.27 9.10
N ASN A 89 -21.38 -14.37 10.38
CA ASN A 89 -22.34 -15.27 11.00
C ASN A 89 -23.82 -14.98 10.62
N GLN A 90 -24.65 -16.02 10.78
CA GLN A 90 -26.12 -16.12 10.61
C GLN A 90 -26.57 -16.45 9.18
N GLU A 91 -26.70 -17.75 8.92
CA GLU A 91 -27.11 -18.31 7.63
C GLU A 91 -28.64 -18.39 7.55
N SER A 92 -29.28 -17.52 6.76
CA SER A 92 -30.70 -17.68 6.40
C SER A 92 -30.80 -18.26 4.98
N GLY A 93 -31.65 -19.25 4.78
CA GLY A 93 -32.07 -19.69 3.45
C GLY A 93 -33.24 -18.83 2.94
N SER A 94 -33.31 -18.60 1.62
CA SER A 94 -34.50 -18.02 1.00
C SER A 94 -35.18 -19.05 0.10
N GLY A 95 -36.48 -19.25 0.34
CA GLY A 95 -37.37 -20.04 -0.49
C GLY A 95 -38.25 -19.14 -1.36
N LEU A 96 -38.37 -19.45 -2.64
CA LEU A 96 -39.32 -18.83 -3.56
C LEU A 96 -40.31 -19.88 -4.04
N TYR A 97 -41.56 -19.77 -3.59
CA TYR A 97 -42.63 -20.64 -4.02
C TYR A 97 -43.50 -19.95 -5.07
N ILE A 98 -43.55 -20.54 -6.27
CA ILE A 98 -44.39 -20.05 -7.37
C ILE A 98 -45.24 -21.23 -7.85
N PRO A 99 -46.50 -21.36 -7.41
CA PRO A 99 -47.31 -22.50 -7.76
C PRO A 99 -47.73 -22.50 -9.23
N ASP A 100 -47.85 -23.68 -9.81
CA ASP A 100 -48.19 -23.80 -11.23
C ASP A 100 -49.60 -23.33 -11.59
N PHE A 101 -50.52 -23.37 -10.63
CA PHE A 101 -51.89 -22.91 -10.84
C PHE A 101 -52.07 -21.40 -10.56
N ALA A 102 -51.00 -20.67 -10.22
CA ALA A 102 -51.06 -19.21 -10.11
C ALA A 102 -51.29 -18.54 -11.48
N PRO A 103 -51.99 -17.39 -11.53
CA PRO A 103 -52.10 -16.61 -12.75
C PRO A 103 -50.73 -16.23 -13.33
N VAL A 104 -50.59 -16.26 -14.65
CA VAL A 104 -49.33 -15.96 -15.36
C VAL A 104 -48.76 -14.61 -14.95
N ARG A 105 -49.62 -13.58 -14.79
CA ARG A 105 -49.21 -12.25 -14.31
C ARG A 105 -48.51 -12.34 -12.95
N SER A 106 -49.06 -13.10 -12.00
CA SER A 106 -48.47 -13.27 -10.66
C SER A 106 -47.16 -14.06 -10.73
N LYS A 107 -47.08 -15.13 -11.54
CA LYS A 107 -45.82 -15.88 -11.72
C LYS A 107 -44.69 -14.98 -12.23
N MET A 108 -44.98 -14.20 -13.27
CA MET A 108 -44.01 -13.25 -13.84
C MET A 108 -43.63 -12.16 -12.85
N LEU A 109 -44.60 -11.66 -12.07
CA LEU A 109 -44.34 -10.66 -11.03
C LEU A 109 -43.39 -11.17 -9.96
N TYR A 110 -43.61 -12.37 -9.42
CA TYR A 110 -42.73 -12.92 -8.38
C TYR A 110 -41.35 -13.31 -8.94
N ALA A 111 -41.30 -13.88 -10.15
CA ALA A 111 -40.03 -14.20 -10.80
C ALA A 111 -39.17 -12.95 -11.06
N SER A 112 -39.77 -11.85 -11.54
CA SER A 112 -39.09 -10.58 -11.78
C SER A 112 -38.75 -9.78 -10.52
N THR A 113 -39.40 -10.06 -9.39
CA THR A 113 -39.21 -9.36 -8.10
C THR A 113 -38.15 -10.03 -7.21
N LYS A 114 -37.83 -11.32 -7.42
CA LYS A 114 -36.87 -12.09 -6.61
C LYS A 114 -35.54 -11.37 -6.39
N ALA A 115 -34.93 -10.90 -7.48
CA ALA A 115 -33.63 -10.24 -7.43
C ALA A 115 -33.67 -8.87 -6.73
N THR A 116 -34.84 -8.22 -6.70
CA THR A 116 -35.02 -7.00 -5.92
C THR A 116 -35.17 -7.31 -4.44
N LEU A 117 -35.93 -8.35 -4.08
CA LEU A 117 -36.06 -8.80 -2.69
C LEU A 117 -34.71 -9.16 -2.07
N SER A 118 -33.92 -10.01 -2.74
CA SER A 118 -32.63 -10.45 -2.18
C SER A 118 -31.65 -9.28 -2.03
N LYS A 119 -31.60 -8.40 -3.04
CA LYS A 119 -30.74 -7.21 -3.03
C LYS A 119 -31.10 -6.22 -1.91
N GLU A 120 -32.39 -5.93 -1.73
CA GLU A 120 -32.85 -4.95 -0.73
C GLU A 120 -32.77 -5.50 0.71
N LEU A 121 -32.92 -6.81 0.90
CA LEU A 121 -32.72 -7.47 2.20
C LEU A 121 -31.25 -7.80 2.51
N GLY A 122 -30.39 -7.72 1.49
CA GLY A 122 -28.95 -8.01 1.57
C GLY A 122 -28.62 -9.43 1.09
N ASP A 123 -28.06 -9.53 -0.12
CA ASP A 123 -27.73 -10.81 -0.79
C ASP A 123 -26.80 -11.70 0.07
N SER A 124 -25.94 -11.10 0.90
CA SER A 124 -25.01 -11.82 1.78
C SER A 124 -25.67 -12.58 2.93
N SER A 125 -26.91 -12.22 3.28
CA SER A 125 -27.67 -12.89 4.36
C SER A 125 -28.25 -14.23 3.92
N PHE A 126 -28.23 -14.51 2.60
CA PHE A 126 -28.83 -15.70 2.00
C PHE A 126 -27.77 -16.72 1.61
N VAL A 127 -27.82 -17.91 2.21
CA VAL A 127 -26.89 -19.01 1.90
C VAL A 127 -27.35 -19.86 0.73
N ASP A 128 -28.67 -19.97 0.57
CA ASP A 128 -29.26 -20.84 -0.44
C ASP A 128 -30.56 -20.22 -0.98
N TYR A 129 -30.82 -20.49 -2.24
CA TYR A 129 -32.02 -20.06 -2.96
C TYR A 129 -32.77 -21.30 -3.42
N TYR A 130 -33.81 -21.66 -2.68
CA TYR A 130 -34.63 -22.82 -2.99
C TYR A 130 -35.86 -22.39 -3.78
N TYR A 131 -36.10 -23.04 -4.92
CA TYR A 131 -37.26 -22.76 -5.77
C TYR A 131 -38.14 -23.99 -5.84
N GLY A 132 -39.45 -23.77 -5.82
CA GLY A 132 -40.39 -24.86 -6.10
C GLY A 132 -41.75 -24.39 -6.58
N SER A 133 -42.42 -25.32 -7.25
CA SER A 133 -43.71 -25.16 -7.93
C SER A 133 -44.85 -25.90 -7.23
N THR A 134 -44.52 -26.91 -6.44
CA THR A 134 -45.47 -27.73 -5.68
C THR A 134 -45.22 -27.60 -4.19
N LYS A 135 -46.20 -27.94 -3.34
CA LYS A 135 -46.02 -27.84 -1.88
C LYS A 135 -45.11 -28.96 -1.37
N GLU A 136 -45.15 -30.09 -2.05
CA GLU A 136 -44.40 -31.30 -1.76
C GLU A 136 -42.88 -31.07 -1.94
N GLU A 137 -42.49 -30.16 -2.85
CA GLU A 137 -41.12 -29.69 -2.98
C GLU A 137 -40.66 -28.92 -1.73
N PHE A 138 -41.52 -28.14 -1.08
CA PHE A 138 -41.19 -27.41 0.16
C PHE A 138 -41.28 -28.29 1.41
N THR A 139 -40.62 -29.45 1.35
CA THR A 139 -40.41 -30.37 2.47
C THR A 139 -38.92 -30.47 2.81
N LEU A 140 -38.59 -30.97 4.00
CA LEU A 140 -37.20 -31.21 4.39
C LEU A 140 -36.49 -32.16 3.41
N ASN A 141 -37.22 -33.12 2.84
CA ASN A 141 -36.68 -34.02 1.82
C ASN A 141 -36.36 -33.28 0.53
N GLY A 142 -37.28 -32.44 0.03
CA GLY A 142 -37.02 -31.62 -1.16
C GLY A 142 -35.83 -30.68 -0.99
N TYR A 143 -35.65 -30.07 0.19
CA TYR A 143 -34.47 -29.27 0.48
C TYR A 143 -33.16 -30.07 0.45
N ARG A 144 -33.17 -31.34 0.91
CA ARG A 144 -32.00 -32.23 0.82
C ARG A 144 -31.67 -32.56 -0.63
N GLU A 145 -32.67 -32.93 -1.43
CA GLU A 145 -32.49 -33.23 -2.86
C GLU A 145 -31.93 -32.03 -3.62
N HIS A 146 -32.38 -30.80 -3.29
CA HIS A 146 -31.80 -29.57 -3.83
C HIS A 146 -30.32 -29.40 -3.47
N ARG A 147 -29.95 -29.58 -2.20
CA ARG A 147 -28.55 -29.51 -1.74
C ARG A 147 -27.68 -30.58 -2.40
N GLU A 148 -28.20 -31.80 -2.57
CA GLU A 148 -27.50 -32.89 -3.26
C GLU A 148 -27.29 -32.55 -4.74
N HIS A 149 -28.29 -31.97 -5.41
CA HIS A 149 -28.17 -31.53 -6.80
C HIS A 149 -27.15 -30.38 -6.97
N GLN A 150 -27.12 -29.41 -6.05
CA GLN A 150 -26.11 -28.33 -6.07
C GLN A 150 -24.67 -28.85 -5.91
N ASN A 151 -24.50 -29.92 -5.12
CA ASN A 151 -23.20 -30.56 -4.90
C ASN A 151 -22.87 -31.64 -5.95
N ALA A 152 -23.80 -32.00 -6.82
CA ALA A 152 -23.59 -32.98 -7.86
C ALA A 152 -22.55 -32.47 -8.86
N LYS A 153 -21.82 -33.39 -9.50
CA LYS A 153 -20.84 -33.04 -10.51
C LYS A 153 -21.54 -32.32 -11.66
N VAL A 154 -20.99 -31.17 -12.06
CA VAL A 154 -21.46 -30.42 -13.22
C VAL A 154 -21.45 -31.35 -14.44
N PRO A 155 -22.54 -31.47 -15.20
CA PRO A 155 -22.55 -32.25 -16.41
C PRO A 155 -21.61 -31.59 -17.43
N LEU A 156 -20.54 -32.29 -17.78
CA LEU A 156 -19.56 -31.83 -18.77
C LEU A 156 -19.79 -32.55 -20.10
N THR A 157 -19.60 -31.80 -21.18
CA THR A 157 -19.56 -32.39 -22.53
C THR A 157 -18.27 -33.19 -22.73
N GLU A 158 -18.28 -34.14 -23.68
CA GLU A 158 -17.12 -34.97 -24.01
C GLU A 158 -15.87 -34.12 -24.30
N ARG A 159 -16.04 -33.05 -25.07
CA ARG A 159 -14.96 -32.11 -25.40
C ARG A 159 -14.39 -31.38 -24.18
N GLU A 160 -15.23 -31.03 -23.21
CA GLU A 160 -14.76 -30.39 -21.97
C GLU A 160 -13.99 -31.38 -21.08
N GLN A 161 -14.41 -32.66 -21.06
CA GLN A 161 -13.68 -33.72 -20.37
C GLN A 161 -12.29 -33.94 -20.99
N GLU A 162 -12.20 -33.95 -22.33
CA GLU A 162 -10.92 -34.03 -23.04
C GLU A 162 -9.98 -32.87 -22.68
N ILE A 163 -10.47 -31.63 -22.71
CA ILE A 163 -9.66 -30.45 -22.38
C ILE A 163 -9.14 -30.51 -20.93
N LEU A 164 -9.96 -30.95 -19.99
CA LEU A 164 -9.53 -31.15 -18.61
C LEU A 164 -8.41 -32.19 -18.51
N SER A 165 -8.56 -33.32 -19.22
CA SER A 165 -7.53 -34.38 -19.23
C SER A 165 -6.18 -33.90 -19.80
N ILE A 166 -6.20 -33.06 -20.83
CA ILE A 166 -4.97 -32.47 -21.41
C ILE A 166 -4.29 -31.56 -20.39
N LYS A 167 -5.05 -30.67 -19.73
CA LYS A 167 -4.51 -29.76 -18.71
C LYS A 167 -3.89 -30.51 -17.53
N GLU A 168 -4.53 -31.59 -17.09
CA GLU A 168 -4.00 -32.45 -16.02
C GLU A 168 -2.67 -33.10 -16.44
N ASN A 169 -2.61 -33.65 -17.65
CA ASN A 169 -1.39 -34.26 -18.20
C ASN A 169 -0.25 -33.26 -18.42
N GLU A 170 -0.56 -32.06 -18.90
CA GLU A 170 0.43 -30.98 -19.02
C GLU A 170 1.00 -30.62 -17.65
N SER A 171 0.14 -30.46 -16.64
CA SER A 171 0.55 -30.08 -15.29
C SER A 171 1.47 -31.11 -14.64
N ALA A 172 1.25 -32.40 -14.90
CA ALA A 172 2.10 -33.49 -14.41
C ALA A 172 3.50 -33.47 -15.05
N ASN A 173 3.62 -33.01 -16.30
CA ASN A 173 4.87 -33.00 -17.06
C ASN A 173 5.76 -31.76 -16.83
N ILE A 174 5.29 -30.77 -16.07
CA ILE A 174 6.04 -29.54 -15.77
C ILE A 174 7.27 -29.80 -14.87
N GLY A 175 7.28 -30.88 -14.07
CA GLY A 175 8.27 -31.08 -13.00
C GLY A 175 9.71 -31.44 -13.42
N ILE A 176 9.91 -32.03 -14.60
CA ILE A 176 11.21 -32.58 -15.04
C ILE A 176 11.72 -31.92 -16.33
N SER A 177 10.83 -31.59 -17.28
CA SER A 177 11.24 -31.02 -18.57
C SER A 177 11.35 -29.48 -18.58
N ALA A 178 10.60 -28.76 -17.73
CA ALA A 178 10.63 -27.29 -17.72
C ALA A 178 11.86 -26.69 -17.00
N ARG A 179 12.54 -27.45 -16.13
CA ARG A 179 13.77 -27.01 -15.45
C ARG A 179 15.05 -27.25 -16.25
N LYS A 180 15.01 -28.05 -17.31
CA LYS A 180 16.04 -28.03 -18.35
C LYS A 180 15.61 -26.96 -19.36
N GLY A 181 15.95 -25.70 -19.05
CA GLY A 181 15.93 -24.65 -20.07
C GLY A 181 16.57 -25.21 -21.34
N TYR A 182 15.82 -25.16 -22.44
CA TYR A 182 16.17 -25.60 -23.79
C TYR A 182 17.55 -26.27 -23.87
N ASN A 183 17.65 -27.51 -23.38
CA ASN A 183 18.90 -28.25 -23.40
C ASN A 183 18.80 -29.16 -24.62
N PRO A 184 19.37 -28.78 -25.79
CA PRO A 184 19.26 -29.57 -27.02
C PRO A 184 19.84 -30.99 -26.86
N MET A 185 20.56 -31.27 -25.78
CA MET A 185 21.00 -32.62 -25.39
C MET A 185 19.87 -33.61 -25.07
N ASN A 186 18.65 -33.14 -24.76
CA ASN A 186 17.52 -34.01 -24.39
C ASN A 186 16.33 -33.97 -25.37
N SER A 187 16.39 -33.16 -26.42
CA SER A 187 15.52 -33.37 -27.58
C SER A 187 16.03 -34.59 -28.34
N GLU A 188 15.13 -35.41 -28.87
CA GLU A 188 15.43 -36.62 -29.65
C GLU A 188 16.32 -36.40 -30.89
N LEU A 189 16.71 -35.15 -31.20
CA LEU A 189 17.86 -34.85 -32.06
C LEU A 189 19.15 -34.87 -31.24
N GLY A 190 19.87 -35.99 -31.27
CA GLY A 190 21.22 -36.10 -30.71
C GLY A 190 22.10 -34.92 -31.14
N GLY A 191 22.80 -34.31 -30.17
CA GLY A 191 23.61 -33.12 -30.38
C GLY A 191 24.58 -33.30 -31.56
N PHE A 192 24.41 -32.47 -32.58
CA PHE A 192 25.31 -32.42 -33.72
C PHE A 192 26.68 -31.91 -33.23
N SER A 193 27.72 -32.72 -33.41
CA SER A 193 29.09 -32.43 -32.97
C SER A 193 29.96 -32.27 -34.21
N ILE A 194 30.47 -31.05 -34.42
CA ILE A 194 31.41 -30.74 -35.49
C ILE A 194 32.84 -30.90 -34.95
N PRO A 195 33.75 -31.62 -35.67
CA PRO A 195 35.15 -31.70 -35.30
C PRO A 195 35.85 -30.33 -35.29
N VAL A 196 36.73 -30.13 -34.32
CA VAL A 196 37.62 -28.97 -34.22
C VAL A 196 38.93 -29.30 -34.94
N THR A 197 39.45 -28.40 -35.78
CA THR A 197 40.74 -28.60 -36.47
C THR A 197 41.92 -28.46 -35.50
N ALA A 198 43.06 -29.10 -35.78
CA ALA A 198 44.26 -29.02 -34.94
C ALA A 198 44.70 -27.58 -34.62
N ASP A 199 44.69 -26.68 -35.61
CA ASP A 199 45.07 -25.26 -35.42
C ASP A 199 44.10 -24.52 -34.47
N ALA A 200 42.81 -24.87 -34.51
CA ALA A 200 41.81 -24.33 -33.59
C ALA A 200 41.99 -24.87 -32.17
N GLU A 201 42.34 -26.15 -32.04
CA GLU A 201 42.68 -26.73 -30.74
C GLU A 201 43.91 -26.07 -30.13
N GLU A 202 44.96 -25.85 -30.92
CA GLU A 202 46.17 -25.14 -30.48
C GLU A 202 45.84 -23.70 -30.04
N GLY A 203 45.02 -22.98 -30.81
CA GLY A 203 44.55 -21.65 -30.42
C GLY A 203 43.80 -21.66 -29.09
N ILE A 204 42.86 -22.60 -28.90
CA ILE A 204 42.15 -22.77 -27.62
C ILE A 204 43.12 -23.10 -26.49
N ASP A 205 44.11 -23.96 -26.71
CA ASP A 205 45.10 -24.31 -25.69
C ASP A 205 45.98 -23.09 -25.30
N MET A 206 46.36 -22.25 -26.27
CA MET A 206 47.06 -20.98 -26.01
C MET A 206 46.22 -20.01 -25.18
N PHE A 207 44.91 -19.94 -25.42
CA PHE A 207 43.97 -19.15 -24.61
C PHE A 207 43.79 -19.71 -23.20
N VAL A 208 43.63 -21.03 -23.08
CA VAL A 208 43.51 -21.72 -21.79
C VAL A 208 44.74 -21.47 -20.92
N ASN A 209 45.93 -21.53 -21.51
CA ASN A 209 47.22 -21.29 -20.83
C ASN A 209 47.54 -19.80 -20.62
N GLY A 210 46.70 -18.87 -21.10
CA GLY A 210 46.89 -17.43 -20.96
C GLY A 210 48.00 -16.84 -21.84
N SER A 211 48.47 -17.57 -22.85
CA SER A 211 49.48 -17.07 -23.82
C SER A 211 48.88 -16.07 -24.81
N GLN A 212 47.59 -16.23 -25.12
CA GLN A 212 46.81 -15.31 -25.95
C GLN A 212 45.55 -14.91 -25.19
N ASN A 213 45.20 -13.63 -25.22
CA ASN A 213 43.99 -13.13 -24.57
C ASN A 213 42.75 -13.18 -25.48
N LEU A 214 42.94 -13.32 -26.79
CA LEU A 214 41.87 -13.38 -27.80
C LEU A 214 42.10 -14.56 -28.75
N VAL A 215 41.06 -15.37 -28.95
CA VAL A 215 41.02 -16.42 -29.98
C VAL A 215 39.67 -16.37 -30.69
N VAL A 216 39.70 -16.35 -32.02
CA VAL A 216 38.51 -16.27 -32.86
C VAL A 216 38.43 -17.51 -33.73
N LEU A 217 37.27 -18.16 -33.71
CA LEU A 217 36.99 -19.39 -34.46
C LEU A 217 35.84 -19.16 -35.43
N LYS A 218 35.91 -19.87 -36.55
CA LYS A 218 34.87 -19.91 -37.59
C LYS A 218 34.53 -21.34 -37.98
N ILE A 219 33.33 -21.55 -38.48
CA ILE A 219 32.90 -22.82 -39.05
C ILE A 219 33.19 -22.80 -40.55
N LEU A 220 34.04 -23.70 -41.01
CA LEU A 220 34.22 -23.98 -42.43
C LEU A 220 33.03 -24.82 -42.90
N ILE A 221 31.99 -24.15 -43.40
CA ILE A 221 30.71 -24.78 -43.77
C ILE A 221 30.88 -25.91 -44.79
N ALA A 222 31.80 -25.78 -45.73
CA ALA A 222 32.05 -26.79 -46.76
C ALA A 222 32.72 -28.06 -46.21
N GLU A 223 33.54 -27.92 -45.17
CA GLU A 223 34.29 -29.01 -44.55
C GLU A 223 33.62 -29.56 -43.29
N GLU A 224 32.58 -28.88 -42.81
CA GLU A 224 31.90 -29.16 -41.54
C GLU A 224 32.91 -29.30 -40.40
N ARG A 225 33.76 -28.27 -40.23
CA ARG A 225 34.80 -28.20 -39.18
C ARG A 225 34.86 -26.82 -38.55
N ILE A 226 35.20 -26.77 -37.26
CA ILE A 226 35.52 -25.51 -36.57
C ILE A 226 37.01 -25.26 -36.74
N ALA A 227 37.36 -24.15 -37.39
CA ALA A 227 38.72 -23.74 -37.68
C ALA A 227 39.11 -22.47 -36.94
N LEU A 228 40.42 -22.31 -36.73
CA LEU A 228 41.00 -21.07 -36.23
C LEU A 228 40.86 -20.01 -37.32
N ASP A 229 40.35 -18.85 -36.95
CA ASP A 229 40.37 -17.68 -37.82
C ASP A 229 41.63 -16.86 -37.54
N PHE A 230 41.81 -16.43 -36.28
CA PHE A 230 43.05 -15.84 -35.79
C PHE A 230 43.10 -15.82 -34.26
N PHE A 231 44.28 -15.53 -33.71
CA PHE A 231 44.48 -15.17 -32.30
C PHE A 231 45.27 -13.87 -32.20
N ASP A 232 45.16 -13.18 -31.06
CA ASP A 232 45.91 -11.95 -30.78
C ASP A 232 45.99 -11.65 -29.28
N ASN A 233 46.76 -10.62 -28.92
CA ASN A 233 46.77 -10.01 -27.60
C ASN A 233 46.30 -8.55 -27.68
N LEU A 234 45.01 -8.32 -27.45
CA LEU A 234 44.34 -7.03 -27.66
C LEU A 234 43.46 -6.61 -26.49
N ASP A 235 43.29 -5.30 -26.32
CA ASP A 235 42.26 -4.75 -25.43
C ASP A 235 40.87 -4.94 -26.06
N VAL A 236 39.85 -5.20 -25.23
CA VAL A 236 38.48 -5.47 -25.69
C VAL A 236 37.92 -4.32 -26.54
N ASN A 237 38.26 -3.08 -26.21
CA ASN A 237 37.75 -1.91 -26.94
C ASN A 237 38.31 -1.80 -28.36
N ASN A 238 39.45 -2.44 -28.62
CA ASN A 238 40.10 -2.47 -29.93
C ASN A 238 39.66 -3.68 -30.79
N LEU A 239 38.77 -4.53 -30.27
CA LEU A 239 38.33 -5.73 -30.99
C LEU A 239 37.53 -5.39 -32.25
N SER A 240 36.61 -4.43 -32.15
CA SER A 240 35.74 -4.01 -33.25
C SER A 240 36.48 -3.26 -34.38
N THR A 241 37.64 -2.69 -34.06
CA THR A 241 38.51 -1.94 -34.98
C THR A 241 39.64 -2.77 -35.55
N ASN A 242 39.78 -4.03 -35.13
CA ASN A 242 40.79 -4.93 -35.69
C ASN A 242 40.42 -5.32 -37.13
N ASP A 243 41.31 -5.02 -38.08
CA ASP A 243 41.11 -5.33 -39.50
C ASP A 243 40.89 -6.83 -39.75
N LYS A 244 41.42 -7.73 -38.91
CA LYS A 244 41.21 -9.19 -39.01
C LYS A 244 39.75 -9.61 -38.71
N MET A 245 38.98 -8.78 -38.00
CA MET A 245 37.56 -9.01 -37.79
C MET A 245 36.70 -8.66 -39.01
N ARG A 246 37.27 -7.94 -39.98
CA ARG A 246 36.59 -7.54 -41.21
C ARG A 246 37.05 -8.43 -42.36
N GLU A 247 36.11 -9.07 -43.04
CA GLU A 247 36.44 -9.80 -44.27
C GLU A 247 36.61 -8.85 -45.45
N SER A 248 37.31 -9.33 -46.49
CA SER A 248 37.57 -8.61 -47.75
C SER A 248 36.31 -8.10 -48.46
N ASN A 249 35.14 -8.62 -48.07
CA ASN A 249 33.85 -8.40 -48.72
C ASN A 249 33.02 -7.33 -47.99
N GLY A 250 33.48 -6.85 -46.84
CA GLY A 250 32.78 -5.87 -46.00
C GLY A 250 31.58 -6.41 -45.21
N LEU A 251 31.26 -7.71 -45.32
CA LEU A 251 30.23 -8.40 -44.55
C LEU A 251 30.85 -9.09 -43.33
N ILE A 252 30.15 -9.06 -42.19
CA ILE A 252 30.56 -9.70 -40.94
C ILE A 252 29.88 -11.06 -40.87
N GLU A 253 30.66 -12.14 -40.92
CA GLU A 253 30.16 -13.50 -40.73
C GLU A 253 30.01 -13.84 -39.24
N PRO A 254 29.17 -14.83 -38.86
CA PRO A 254 29.11 -15.28 -37.49
C PRO A 254 30.45 -15.87 -37.04
N ARG A 255 30.88 -15.61 -35.80
CA ARG A 255 32.14 -16.10 -35.24
C ARG A 255 32.01 -16.47 -33.78
N TYR A 256 32.79 -17.45 -33.33
CA TYR A 256 33.00 -17.71 -31.91
C TYR A 256 34.23 -16.94 -31.43
N ILE A 257 34.08 -16.22 -30.34
CA ILE A 257 35.13 -15.36 -29.78
C ILE A 257 35.40 -15.81 -28.35
N LEU A 258 36.65 -16.13 -28.07
CA LEU A 258 37.18 -16.37 -26.73
C LEU A 258 38.03 -15.18 -26.34
N PHE A 259 37.70 -14.57 -25.21
CA PHE A 259 38.38 -13.35 -24.75
C PHE A 259 38.64 -13.37 -23.25
N THR A 260 39.81 -12.91 -22.83
CA THR A 260 40.16 -12.76 -21.40
C THR A 260 40.03 -11.30 -20.99
N TRP A 261 39.07 -11.01 -20.13
CA TRP A 261 38.80 -9.69 -19.58
C TRP A 261 38.99 -9.69 -18.07
N ASN A 262 39.91 -8.88 -17.55
CA ASN A 262 40.22 -8.81 -16.10
C ASN A 262 40.40 -10.21 -15.46
N GLU A 263 41.26 -11.04 -16.06
CA GLU A 263 41.53 -12.44 -15.66
C GLU A 263 40.34 -13.41 -15.81
N LYS A 264 39.18 -12.95 -16.29
CA LYS A 264 38.00 -13.78 -16.55
C LYS A 264 37.93 -14.18 -18.02
N LYS A 265 37.72 -15.47 -18.27
CA LYS A 265 37.55 -16.02 -19.62
C LYS A 265 36.08 -15.92 -20.05
N VAL A 266 35.83 -15.29 -21.18
CA VAL A 266 34.50 -15.04 -21.75
C VAL A 266 34.41 -15.73 -23.10
N PHE A 267 33.28 -16.39 -23.34
CA PHE A 267 32.89 -16.87 -24.66
C PHE A 267 31.79 -15.95 -25.20
N ALA A 268 31.91 -15.54 -26.46
CA ALA A 268 30.86 -14.83 -27.18
C ALA A 268 30.61 -15.48 -28.54
N LEU A 269 29.34 -15.76 -28.85
CA LEU A 269 28.91 -16.03 -30.22
C LEU A 269 28.45 -14.70 -30.82
N THR A 270 29.10 -14.27 -31.89
CA THR A 270 28.65 -13.13 -32.70
C THR A 270 27.85 -13.67 -33.87
N CYS A 271 26.62 -13.18 -34.07
CA CYS A 271 25.71 -13.67 -35.09
C CYS A 271 24.98 -12.52 -35.80
N PRO A 272 25.64 -11.81 -36.73
CA PRO A 272 25.04 -10.66 -37.39
C PRO A 272 23.81 -11.03 -38.21
N ASP A 273 22.77 -10.20 -38.17
CA ASP A 273 21.53 -10.40 -38.95
C ASP A 273 21.77 -10.46 -40.47
N THR A 274 22.84 -9.84 -40.94
CA THR A 274 23.25 -9.81 -42.35
C THR A 274 23.77 -11.17 -42.86
N SER A 275 24.10 -12.11 -41.98
CA SER A 275 24.53 -13.47 -42.34
C SER A 275 23.38 -14.31 -42.94
N LYS A 276 23.68 -15.47 -43.53
CA LYS A 276 22.63 -16.35 -44.07
C LYS A 276 21.94 -17.14 -42.95
N VAL A 277 20.65 -17.45 -43.12
CA VAL A 277 19.89 -18.30 -42.17
C VAL A 277 20.62 -19.61 -41.88
N ARG A 278 21.17 -20.27 -42.92
CA ARG A 278 21.94 -21.51 -42.77
C ARG A 278 23.17 -21.34 -41.87
N GLU A 279 23.89 -20.24 -42.00
CA GLU A 279 25.06 -19.92 -41.18
C GLU A 279 24.61 -19.73 -39.73
N ARG A 280 23.64 -18.85 -39.47
CA ARG A 280 23.12 -18.60 -38.11
C ARG A 280 22.65 -19.87 -37.41
N THR A 281 21.84 -20.69 -38.10
CA THR A 281 21.34 -21.96 -37.55
C THR A 281 22.49 -22.89 -37.19
N LEU A 282 23.54 -22.98 -38.01
CA LEU A 282 24.69 -23.84 -37.74
C LEU A 282 25.47 -23.36 -36.51
N TYR A 283 25.81 -22.06 -36.45
CA TYR A 283 26.54 -21.49 -35.32
C TYR A 283 25.76 -21.58 -34.00
N SER A 284 24.44 -21.32 -34.01
CA SER A 284 23.58 -21.48 -32.82
C SER A 284 23.45 -22.94 -32.37
N SER A 285 23.31 -23.87 -33.32
CA SER A 285 23.20 -25.31 -33.00
C SER A 285 24.51 -25.86 -32.42
N MET A 286 25.66 -25.34 -32.86
CA MET A 286 26.98 -25.82 -32.44
C MET A 286 27.51 -25.19 -31.16
N ARG A 287 26.89 -24.08 -30.71
CA ARG A 287 27.31 -23.33 -29.52
C ARG A 287 27.49 -24.22 -28.30
N ALA A 288 26.53 -25.10 -28.01
CA ALA A 288 26.61 -25.97 -26.84
C ALA A 288 27.77 -26.97 -26.94
N SER A 289 28.05 -27.50 -28.13
CA SER A 289 29.14 -28.45 -28.37
C SER A 289 30.51 -27.79 -28.19
N ILE A 290 30.71 -26.59 -28.77
CA ILE A 290 32.00 -25.89 -28.68
C ILE A 290 32.27 -25.37 -27.25
N ILE A 291 31.24 -24.86 -26.56
CA ILE A 291 31.35 -24.45 -25.17
C ILE A 291 31.76 -25.63 -24.29
N LYS A 292 31.15 -26.81 -24.49
CA LYS A 292 31.52 -28.02 -23.75
C LYS A 292 32.98 -28.40 -24.03
N PHE A 293 33.40 -28.39 -25.29
CA PHE A 293 34.79 -28.68 -25.66
C PHE A 293 35.79 -27.74 -24.97
N ILE A 294 35.46 -26.44 -24.89
CA ILE A 294 36.30 -25.44 -24.20
C ILE A 294 36.28 -25.66 -22.68
N ASP A 295 35.12 -25.90 -22.08
CA ASP A 295 34.99 -26.18 -20.63
C ASP A 295 35.78 -27.45 -20.26
N ASP A 296 35.74 -28.50 -21.10
CA ASP A 296 36.53 -29.73 -20.92
C ASP A 296 38.06 -29.44 -20.98
N LYS A 297 38.50 -28.54 -21.87
CA LYS A 297 39.90 -28.09 -21.99
C LYS A 297 40.36 -27.20 -20.83
N LEU A 298 39.48 -26.39 -20.25
CA LEU A 298 39.78 -25.57 -19.07
C LEU A 298 40.02 -26.41 -17.81
N GLY A 299 39.42 -27.60 -17.76
CA GLY A 299 39.57 -28.57 -16.69
C GLY A 299 38.67 -28.30 -15.47
N VAL A 300 38.69 -29.25 -14.52
CA VAL A 300 37.82 -29.21 -13.34
C VAL A 300 38.17 -28.02 -12.45
N GLY A 301 37.21 -27.10 -12.25
CA GLY A 301 37.35 -25.92 -11.39
C GLY A 301 37.60 -24.60 -12.12
N ASN A 302 37.80 -24.63 -13.44
CA ASN A 302 37.88 -23.45 -14.29
C ASN A 302 36.75 -23.47 -15.31
N GLU A 303 35.87 -22.48 -15.30
CA GLU A 303 34.76 -22.38 -16.24
C GLU A 303 34.80 -21.04 -16.98
N LEU A 304 34.16 -21.00 -18.16
CA LEU A 304 33.87 -19.75 -18.84
C LEU A 304 32.98 -18.88 -17.94
N ALA A 305 33.53 -17.73 -17.51
CA ALA A 305 32.88 -16.84 -16.56
C ALA A 305 31.58 -16.23 -17.12
N LYS A 306 31.52 -16.02 -18.45
CA LYS A 306 30.32 -15.60 -19.19
C LYS A 306 30.26 -16.24 -20.58
N LYS A 307 29.04 -16.51 -21.03
CA LYS A 307 28.70 -17.14 -22.32
C LYS A 307 27.68 -16.25 -23.04
N LEU A 308 28.18 -15.29 -23.82
CA LEU A 308 27.39 -14.24 -24.46
C LEU A 308 26.93 -14.64 -25.87
N GLU A 309 25.82 -14.06 -26.30
CA GLU A 309 25.35 -14.07 -27.68
C GLU A 309 25.14 -12.60 -28.08
N LEU A 310 25.78 -12.17 -29.17
CA LEU A 310 25.85 -10.78 -29.59
C LEU A 310 25.49 -10.66 -31.07
N ASP A 311 24.81 -9.59 -31.43
CA ASP A 311 24.46 -9.31 -32.83
C ASP A 311 25.63 -8.69 -33.58
N ALA A 312 26.47 -7.90 -32.89
CA ALA A 312 27.67 -7.31 -33.48
C ALA A 312 28.91 -7.48 -32.59
N VAL A 313 30.09 -7.50 -33.24
CA VAL A 313 31.39 -7.53 -32.53
C VAL A 313 31.60 -6.26 -31.69
N SER A 314 31.03 -5.12 -32.10
CA SER A 314 31.07 -3.86 -31.36
C SER A 314 30.40 -3.93 -29.98
N ASP A 315 29.48 -4.88 -29.79
CA ASP A 315 28.78 -5.07 -28.52
C ASP A 315 29.67 -5.79 -27.48
N LEU A 316 30.79 -6.38 -27.92
CA LEU A 316 31.82 -6.88 -27.01
C LEU A 316 32.80 -5.74 -26.70
N ASN A 317 32.42 -4.91 -25.72
CA ASN A 317 33.22 -3.79 -25.22
C ASN A 317 33.23 -3.77 -23.68
N ASP A 318 34.06 -2.91 -23.10
CA ASP A 318 34.30 -2.86 -21.65
C ASP A 318 33.02 -2.53 -20.85
N ASP A 319 32.17 -1.62 -21.35
CA ASP A 319 30.95 -1.21 -20.66
C ASP A 319 29.88 -2.31 -20.67
N ASN A 320 29.70 -2.99 -21.81
CA ASN A 320 28.77 -4.12 -21.92
C ASN A 320 29.25 -5.32 -21.08
N LEU A 321 30.56 -5.58 -21.01
CA LEU A 321 31.10 -6.60 -20.12
C LEU A 321 30.92 -6.25 -18.65
N LYS A 322 31.16 -5.00 -18.25
CA LYS A 322 30.85 -4.56 -16.89
C LYS A 322 29.38 -4.75 -16.56
N TYR A 323 28.47 -4.44 -17.48
CA TYR A 323 27.04 -4.70 -17.29
C TYR A 323 26.75 -6.21 -17.12
N GLU A 324 27.25 -7.04 -18.03
CA GLU A 324 27.06 -8.50 -17.98
C GLU A 324 27.59 -9.12 -16.68
N PHE A 325 28.72 -8.64 -16.18
CA PHE A 325 29.31 -9.08 -14.91
C PHE A 325 28.70 -8.40 -13.67
N GLY A 326 27.73 -7.49 -13.83
CA GLY A 326 27.05 -6.81 -12.73
C GLY A 326 27.87 -5.72 -12.03
N TYR A 327 28.93 -5.22 -12.69
CA TYR A 327 29.74 -4.09 -12.20
C TYR A 327 29.13 -2.73 -12.55
N LEU A 328 28.34 -2.68 -13.62
CA LEU A 328 27.48 -1.54 -13.93
C LEU A 328 26.03 -1.98 -13.76
N GLU A 329 25.23 -1.16 -13.09
CA GLU A 329 23.79 -1.21 -13.28
C GLU A 329 23.51 -0.80 -14.74
N SER A 330 22.55 -1.46 -15.39
CA SER A 330 22.14 -1.25 -16.78
C SER A 330 22.24 0.21 -17.20
N ALA A 331 23.15 0.53 -18.12
CA ALA A 331 23.19 1.83 -18.79
C ALA A 331 21.93 1.96 -19.65
N GLY A 332 20.82 2.39 -19.03
CA GLY A 332 19.47 2.43 -19.61
C GLY A 332 18.35 1.90 -18.71
N GLN A 333 18.69 1.31 -17.55
CA GLN A 333 17.76 1.13 -16.45
C GLN A 333 18.50 1.56 -15.17
N GLU A 334 18.40 2.85 -14.83
CA GLU A 334 17.98 3.16 -13.45
C GLU A 334 16.86 2.17 -13.12
N LYS A 335 16.76 1.69 -11.89
CA LYS A 335 15.51 1.04 -11.46
C LYS A 335 14.37 2.04 -11.74
N GLU A 336 13.79 2.00 -12.93
CA GLU A 336 12.39 2.27 -13.11
C GLU A 336 11.76 1.17 -12.29
N GLU A 337 11.64 1.43 -10.97
CA GLU A 337 10.50 0.95 -10.22
C GLU A 337 9.35 1.05 -11.20
N LYS A 338 8.83 -0.09 -11.69
CA LYS A 338 7.70 -0.12 -12.62
C LYS A 338 6.75 0.93 -12.09
N LYS A 339 6.61 2.09 -12.76
CA LYS A 339 5.85 3.22 -12.23
C LYS A 339 4.44 2.70 -12.06
N VAL A 340 4.12 2.22 -10.86
CA VAL A 340 2.81 1.67 -10.55
C VAL A 340 1.95 2.90 -10.56
N PHE A 341 1.10 3.01 -11.58
CA PHE A 341 0.16 4.11 -11.66
C PHE A 341 -0.56 4.18 -10.31
N SER A 342 -0.43 5.31 -9.62
CA SER A 342 -1.05 5.47 -8.31
C SER A 342 -2.54 5.25 -8.50
N LYS A 343 -3.12 4.28 -7.79
CA LYS A 343 -4.56 4.07 -7.82
C LYS A 343 -5.22 5.42 -7.50
N PRO A 344 -6.27 5.84 -8.23
CA PRO A 344 -6.95 7.08 -7.93
C PRO A 344 -7.30 7.12 -6.44
N MET A 345 -7.06 8.28 -5.83
CA MET A 345 -7.23 8.46 -4.39
C MET A 345 -8.64 8.00 -4.01
N LYS A 346 -8.75 7.01 -3.10
CA LYS A 346 -10.07 6.49 -2.69
C LYS A 346 -10.94 7.67 -2.23
N PRO A 347 -12.24 7.69 -2.55
CA PRO A 347 -13.16 8.70 -2.02
C PRO A 347 -12.97 8.76 -0.51
N GLY A 348 -12.64 9.96 0.00
CA GLY A 348 -12.21 10.15 1.37
C GLY A 348 -13.21 9.52 2.33
N ARG A 349 -12.78 8.47 3.04
CA ARG A 349 -13.52 8.03 4.22
C ARG A 349 -13.47 9.20 5.20
N GLY A 350 -14.66 9.68 5.59
CA GLY A 350 -14.79 10.50 6.79
C GLY A 350 -14.06 9.82 7.95
N PRO A 351 -13.56 10.59 8.92
CA PRO A 351 -12.66 10.10 9.94
C PRO A 351 -13.29 8.93 10.69
N SER A 352 -12.65 7.75 10.63
CA SER A 352 -13.05 6.59 11.42
C SER A 352 -12.81 6.89 12.90
N GLU A 353 -13.89 6.90 13.69
CA GLU A 353 -13.83 6.78 15.14
C GLU A 353 -13.50 5.33 15.51
N VAL A 354 -12.42 5.07 16.26
CA VAL A 354 -12.36 4.03 17.32
C VAL A 354 -11.27 4.39 18.34
N TYR A 355 -11.59 4.11 19.62
CA TYR A 355 -10.85 4.38 20.85
C TYR A 355 -9.81 3.31 21.26
N GLU A 356 -8.98 3.70 22.25
CA GLU A 356 -8.29 2.89 23.26
C GLU A 356 -7.11 1.98 22.86
N ASN A 357 -5.93 2.58 22.78
CA ASN A 357 -4.84 2.42 23.76
C ASN A 357 -3.61 3.15 23.25
N GLY A 358 -2.83 3.73 24.16
CA GLY A 358 -1.81 4.73 23.87
C GLY A 358 -0.83 4.42 22.71
N TYR A 359 -0.29 5.52 22.19
CA TYR A 359 0.83 5.72 21.25
C TYR A 359 0.50 6.17 19.82
N VAL A 360 0.92 7.42 19.57
CA VAL A 360 1.38 8.08 18.34
C VAL A 360 0.77 7.59 17.02
N VAL A 361 -0.09 8.43 16.44
CA VAL A 361 -0.51 8.34 15.04
C VAL A 361 0.73 8.55 14.15
N LYS A 362 1.28 7.47 13.60
CA LYS A 362 2.03 7.52 12.35
C LYS A 362 1.03 7.29 11.22
N ASP A 363 0.61 8.39 10.60
CA ASP A 363 -0.08 8.34 9.32
C ASP A 363 0.96 8.06 8.22
N PRO A 364 0.81 6.99 7.41
CA PRO A 364 1.81 6.60 6.40
C PRO A 364 1.94 7.57 5.22
N PHE A 365 1.07 8.59 5.13
CA PHE A 365 1.08 9.60 4.06
C PHE A 365 1.22 11.04 4.59
N PHE A 366 1.51 11.19 5.88
CA PHE A 366 1.82 12.47 6.52
C PHE A 366 3.22 12.41 7.12
N HIS A 367 4.21 12.86 6.35
CA HIS A 367 5.51 13.23 6.92
C HIS A 367 5.40 14.67 7.44
N PHE A 368 4.88 14.84 8.66
CA PHE A 368 5.23 16.02 9.46
C PHE A 368 6.64 15.77 10.04
N PRO A 369 7.54 16.77 10.09
CA PRO A 369 8.72 16.66 10.93
C PRO A 369 8.23 16.34 12.35
N THR A 370 8.71 15.23 12.90
CA THR A 370 8.25 14.64 14.17
C THR A 370 7.95 15.75 15.20
N PRO A 371 6.68 15.99 15.57
CA PRO A 371 6.33 17.10 16.45
C PRO A 371 6.95 16.86 17.83
N GLN A 372 7.86 17.75 18.26
CA GLN A 372 8.36 17.73 19.64
C GLN A 372 7.33 18.40 20.54
N ILE A 373 6.47 17.61 21.16
CA ILE A 373 5.64 18.07 22.27
C ILE A 373 6.55 18.21 23.50
N ARG A 374 6.59 19.40 24.11
CA ARG A 374 7.26 19.61 25.39
C ARG A 374 6.29 20.20 26.40
N TRP A 375 6.52 19.86 27.67
CA TRP A 375 5.87 20.52 28.80
C TRP A 375 6.78 21.64 29.28
N VAL A 376 6.30 22.87 29.14
CA VAL A 376 7.07 24.08 29.45
C VAL A 376 6.36 24.90 30.50
N ASP A 377 7.12 25.69 31.24
CA ASP A 377 6.58 26.72 32.12
C ASP A 377 5.93 27.82 31.26
N PRO A 378 4.61 28.10 31.41
CA PRO A 378 3.96 29.14 30.64
C PRO A 378 4.49 30.55 30.93
N GLU A 379 5.08 30.81 32.10
CA GLU A 379 5.68 32.11 32.44
C GLU A 379 7.00 32.35 31.68
N GLY A 380 7.68 31.27 31.27
CA GLY A 380 8.92 31.33 30.49
C GLY A 380 8.72 31.59 28.99
N LEU A 381 7.49 31.79 28.53
CA LEU A 381 7.15 31.98 27.12
C LEU A 381 7.01 33.46 26.75
N VAL A 382 7.63 33.86 25.64
CA VAL A 382 7.62 35.25 25.16
C VAL A 382 6.43 35.48 24.21
N PRO A 383 5.49 36.39 24.53
CA PRO A 383 4.39 36.72 23.62
C PRO A 383 4.87 37.60 22.46
N HIS A 384 4.41 37.32 21.24
CA HIS A 384 4.63 38.19 20.08
C HIS A 384 3.49 39.22 19.86
N GLU A 385 2.37 39.03 20.54
CA GLU A 385 1.17 39.88 20.47
C GLU A 385 0.48 40.02 21.84
N TYR A 386 -0.34 41.07 21.99
CA TYR A 386 -1.07 41.34 23.23
C TYR A 386 -2.31 40.45 23.39
N THR A 387 -2.49 39.90 24.59
CA THR A 387 -3.71 39.17 24.96
C THR A 387 -4.83 40.15 25.28
N SER A 388 -5.91 40.12 24.49
CA SER A 388 -7.11 40.93 24.75
C SER A 388 -7.81 40.50 26.06
N ALA A 389 -8.12 41.45 26.95
CA ALA A 389 -8.80 41.17 28.22
C ALA A 389 -10.18 40.48 28.05
N ASN A 390 -10.98 40.92 27.07
CA ASN A 390 -12.28 40.30 26.77
C ASN A 390 -12.14 38.86 26.25
N GLY A 391 -11.19 38.62 25.35
CA GLY A 391 -10.90 37.27 24.83
C GLY A 391 -10.42 36.32 25.92
N LEU A 392 -9.57 36.79 26.83
CA LEU A 392 -9.10 36.01 27.98
C LEU A 392 -10.24 35.66 28.93
N LYS A 393 -11.10 36.62 29.27
CA LYS A 393 -12.27 36.40 30.15
C LYS A 393 -13.24 35.37 29.55
N ASN A 394 -13.52 35.47 28.25
CA ASN A 394 -14.38 34.50 27.55
C ASN A 394 -13.77 33.11 27.51
N LEU A 395 -12.45 33.01 27.28
CA LEU A 395 -11.74 31.75 27.26
C LEU A 395 -11.72 31.09 28.65
N LEU A 396 -11.44 31.83 29.72
CA LEU A 396 -11.48 31.30 31.08
C LEU A 396 -12.86 30.72 31.43
N LYS A 397 -13.94 31.45 31.14
CA LYS A 397 -15.31 30.96 31.32
C LYS A 397 -15.59 29.70 30.48
N HIS A 398 -15.08 29.65 29.26
CA HIS A 398 -15.22 28.46 28.41
C HIS A 398 -14.49 27.26 29.00
N LEU A 399 -13.23 27.42 29.43
CA LEU A 399 -12.41 26.35 30.00
C LEU A 399 -13.00 25.78 31.30
N GLU A 400 -13.71 26.59 32.09
CA GLU A 400 -14.46 26.15 33.27
C GLU A 400 -15.65 25.24 32.92
N THR A 401 -16.26 25.43 31.75
CA THR A 401 -17.41 24.62 31.29
C THR A 401 -17.02 23.35 30.53
N LEU A 402 -15.73 23.19 30.20
CA LEU A 402 -15.26 22.05 29.42
C LEU A 402 -15.10 20.80 30.28
N SER A 403 -15.49 19.66 29.72
CA SER A 403 -15.24 18.36 30.33
C SER A 403 -13.74 18.04 30.31
N THR A 404 -13.28 17.18 31.23
CA THR A 404 -11.89 16.71 31.26
C THR A 404 -11.49 15.95 30.00
N THR A 405 -12.47 15.44 29.25
CA THR A 405 -12.29 14.74 27.98
C THR A 405 -12.46 15.65 26.76
N SER A 406 -12.61 16.96 26.93
CA SER A 406 -12.69 17.89 25.81
C SER A 406 -11.30 18.15 25.21
N PRO A 407 -11.08 17.94 23.90
CA PRO A 407 -9.78 18.14 23.25
C PRO A 407 -9.53 19.62 22.91
N LEU A 408 -8.36 20.15 23.30
CA LEU A 408 -7.96 21.54 23.05
C LEU A 408 -6.70 21.64 22.20
N PRO A 409 -6.62 22.59 21.25
CA PRO A 409 -5.44 22.82 20.44
C PRO A 409 -4.29 23.36 21.29
N MET A 410 -3.12 22.71 21.21
CA MET A 410 -1.94 23.13 21.94
C MET A 410 -1.43 24.51 21.46
N PRO A 411 -0.76 25.30 22.32
CA PRO A 411 -0.06 26.50 21.89
C PRO A 411 1.15 26.12 21.03
N VAL A 412 1.46 26.95 20.05
CA VAL A 412 2.58 26.75 19.14
C VAL A 412 3.69 27.68 19.55
N VAL A 413 4.91 27.15 19.72
CA VAL A 413 6.06 27.94 20.15
C VAL A 413 7.28 27.63 19.29
N THR A 414 8.24 28.54 19.27
CA THR A 414 9.51 28.33 18.57
C THR A 414 10.44 27.37 19.32
N SER A 415 11.31 26.66 18.59
CA SER A 415 12.38 25.79 19.13
C SER A 415 13.49 26.54 19.87
N SER A 416 13.73 27.79 19.48
CA SER A 416 14.75 28.67 20.05
C SER A 416 14.46 29.10 21.49
N TYR A 417 15.50 29.56 22.18
CA TYR A 417 15.42 30.06 23.55
C TYR A 417 15.66 31.58 23.61
N PRO A 418 14.85 32.35 24.37
CA PRO A 418 13.61 31.93 25.02
C PRO A 418 12.51 31.62 23.97
N PRO A 419 11.62 30.63 24.23
CA PRO A 419 10.60 30.25 23.26
C PRO A 419 9.55 31.35 23.07
N VAL A 420 9.29 31.71 21.82
CA VAL A 420 8.30 32.71 21.43
C VAL A 420 6.99 32.01 21.09
N ILE A 421 5.88 32.47 21.65
CA ILE A 421 4.52 31.99 21.34
C ILE A 421 4.18 32.46 19.95
N LEU A 422 3.85 31.54 19.03
CA LEU A 422 3.36 31.84 17.68
C LEU A 422 1.83 31.73 17.60
N ASP A 423 1.21 30.81 18.32
CA ASP A 423 -0.25 30.72 18.44
C ASP A 423 -0.64 30.23 19.83
N GLY A 424 -1.83 30.64 20.28
CA GLY A 424 -2.39 30.24 21.56
C GLY A 424 -2.03 31.15 22.72
N HIS A 425 -1.67 32.41 22.47
CA HIS A 425 -1.30 33.37 23.51
C HIS A 425 -2.43 33.59 24.56
N HIS A 426 -3.72 33.58 24.17
CA HIS A 426 -4.82 33.57 25.16
C HIS A 426 -4.86 32.28 25.98
N ARG A 427 -4.53 31.12 25.39
CA ARG A 427 -4.50 29.82 26.10
C ARG A 427 -3.34 29.75 27.09
N VAL A 428 -2.18 30.30 26.72
CA VAL A 428 -1.04 30.45 27.64
C VAL A 428 -1.41 31.40 28.78
N ALA A 429 -1.95 32.58 28.47
CA ALA A 429 -2.38 33.54 29.49
C ALA A 429 -3.49 32.99 30.41
N ALA A 430 -4.44 32.21 29.87
CA ALA A 430 -5.46 31.53 30.67
C ALA A 430 -4.83 30.48 31.59
N SER A 431 -3.82 29.73 31.11
CA SER A 431 -3.13 28.72 31.92
C SER A 431 -2.39 29.35 33.10
N ILE A 432 -1.73 30.51 32.88
CA ILE A 432 -1.09 31.30 33.94
C ILE A 432 -2.15 31.77 34.95
N ALA A 433 -3.26 32.35 34.48
CA ALA A 433 -4.34 32.82 35.34
C ALA A 433 -5.01 31.69 36.15
N MET A 434 -4.98 30.46 35.64
CA MET A 434 -5.49 29.27 36.32
C MET A 434 -4.47 28.60 37.26
N GLY A 435 -3.23 29.11 37.37
CA GLY A 435 -2.18 28.55 38.21
C GLY A 435 -1.58 27.24 37.68
N ILE A 436 -1.60 27.02 36.37
CA ILE A 436 -1.02 25.83 35.74
C ILE A 436 0.49 26.03 35.58
N THR A 437 1.29 25.18 36.23
CA THR A 437 2.76 25.28 36.28
C THR A 437 3.47 24.73 35.05
N ARG A 438 2.81 23.83 34.30
CA ARG A 438 3.34 23.29 33.05
C ARG A 438 2.24 23.12 32.03
N ILE A 439 2.48 23.61 30.83
CA ILE A 439 1.57 23.47 29.70
C ILE A 439 2.21 22.67 28.57
N PRO A 440 1.41 21.86 27.84
CA PRO A 440 1.90 21.17 26.66
C PRO A 440 1.98 22.17 25.52
N VAL A 441 3.13 22.28 24.86
CA VAL A 441 3.34 23.13 23.68
C VAL A 441 3.85 22.32 22.49
N TRP A 442 3.46 22.76 21.30
CA TRP A 442 3.99 22.23 20.05
C TRP A 442 5.15 23.10 19.57
N ILE A 443 6.34 22.52 19.48
CA ILE A 443 7.56 23.23 19.11
C ILE A 443 7.80 23.19 17.60
N VAL A 444 8.08 24.34 17.02
CA VAL A 444 8.37 24.52 15.59
C VAL A 444 9.76 25.12 15.39
N ASP A 445 10.51 24.56 14.45
CA ASP A 445 11.84 25.03 14.10
C ASP A 445 11.81 26.33 13.28
N ILE A 446 12.76 27.23 13.51
CA ILE A 446 12.79 28.59 12.93
C ILE A 446 13.52 28.65 11.58
N GLY A 447 14.25 27.60 11.21
CA GLY A 447 14.82 27.42 9.87
C GLY A 447 16.00 28.34 9.48
N ASP A 448 16.25 29.43 10.22
CA ASP A 448 17.41 30.31 10.01
C ASP A 448 18.20 30.41 11.34
N ASP A 449 19.30 29.66 11.43
CA ASP A 449 20.40 29.70 12.41
C ASP A 449 20.10 29.92 13.91
N ASP A 450 20.11 28.82 14.67
CA ASP A 450 20.94 28.68 15.88
C ASP A 450 21.09 27.17 16.19
N PRO A 451 22.21 26.51 15.83
CA PRO A 451 22.41 25.11 16.18
C PRO A 451 22.53 24.99 17.71
N PRO A 452 22.09 23.88 18.36
CA PRO A 452 22.73 23.50 19.60
C PRO A 452 24.22 23.37 19.28
N SER A 453 25.04 24.15 19.98
CA SER A 453 26.48 24.19 19.82
C SER A 453 27.04 22.76 19.72
N ASN A 454 27.84 22.52 18.67
CA ASN A 454 28.68 21.34 18.41
C ASN A 454 28.31 20.40 17.25
N VAL A 455 27.72 20.87 16.15
CA VAL A 455 27.76 20.10 14.90
C VAL A 455 28.00 21.02 13.71
N LYS A 456 29.21 20.98 13.12
CA LYS A 456 29.44 21.50 11.76
C LYS A 456 28.84 20.50 10.78
N ARG A 457 27.95 20.95 9.89
CA ARG A 457 27.29 20.12 8.88
C ARG A 457 27.60 20.61 7.47
N THR A 458 27.44 19.70 6.52
CA THR A 458 27.78 19.86 5.09
C THR A 458 26.60 20.38 4.27
N PHE A 459 26.90 21.07 3.17
CA PHE A 459 25.94 21.77 2.29
C PHE A 459 24.82 20.88 1.71
N GLU A 460 25.06 19.59 1.50
CA GLU A 460 24.07 18.63 0.98
C GLU A 460 23.05 18.17 2.05
N GLU A 461 23.40 18.23 3.34
CA GLU A 461 22.47 17.96 4.45
C GLU A 461 21.49 19.14 4.68
N GLU A 462 21.83 20.33 4.19
CA GLU A 462 20.96 21.51 4.26
C GLU A 462 19.90 21.51 3.15
N LEU A 463 20.26 21.14 1.92
CA LEU A 463 19.32 21.08 0.78
C LEU A 463 18.24 20.01 0.94
N SER A 464 18.59 18.81 1.41
CA SER A 464 17.63 17.71 1.61
C SER A 464 16.61 17.99 2.72
N ARG A 465 16.92 18.91 3.65
CA ARG A 465 16.02 19.32 4.74
C ARG A 465 15.14 20.53 4.43
N GLU A 466 15.38 21.27 3.35
CA GLU A 466 14.49 22.38 2.98
C GLU A 466 13.07 21.89 2.64
N GLU A 467 12.95 20.69 2.08
CA GLU A 467 11.66 20.09 1.71
C GLU A 467 10.88 19.51 2.91
N GLU A 468 11.57 19.20 4.03
CA GLU A 468 10.96 18.62 5.25
C GLU A 468 10.59 19.64 6.33
N ARG A 469 10.89 20.93 6.14
CA ARG A 469 10.61 21.98 7.14
C ARG A 469 9.15 22.42 7.09
N THR A 470 8.45 22.37 8.23
CA THR A 470 7.14 23.01 8.39
C THR A 470 7.30 24.51 8.21
N SER A 471 6.89 25.04 7.05
CA SER A 471 6.92 26.48 6.80
C SER A 471 5.65 27.14 7.37
N ILE A 472 5.81 27.89 8.46
CA ILE A 472 4.76 28.78 8.96
C ILE A 472 4.91 30.14 8.28
N ARG A 473 3.86 30.60 7.59
CA ARG A 473 3.83 31.96 7.03
C ARG A 473 3.30 32.92 8.08
N CYS A 474 4.14 33.87 8.47
CA CYS A 474 3.75 34.96 9.36
C CYS A 474 3.65 36.29 8.59
N TYR A 475 2.87 37.22 9.13
CA TYR A 475 2.62 38.53 8.50
C TYR A 475 2.76 39.68 9.51
N ALA A 476 3.15 40.86 9.05
CA ALA A 476 3.01 42.07 9.86
C ALA A 476 1.54 42.51 9.91
N THR A 477 1.04 42.87 11.10
CA THR A 477 -0.35 43.36 11.27
C THR A 477 -0.61 44.71 10.63
N LYS A 478 0.43 45.55 10.49
CA LYS A 478 0.27 46.91 9.96
C LYS A 478 0.06 46.93 8.45
N ASP A 479 0.72 46.04 7.71
CA ASP A 479 0.76 46.08 6.25
C ASP A 479 0.48 44.72 5.57
N ASN A 480 0.24 43.65 6.34
CA ASN A 480 0.11 42.27 5.86
C ASN A 480 1.31 41.81 4.99
N SER A 481 2.49 42.40 5.17
CA SER A 481 3.71 41.94 4.51
C SER A 481 4.14 40.58 5.08
N ARG A 482 4.75 39.73 4.25
CA ARG A 482 5.28 38.43 4.71
C ARG A 482 6.56 38.67 5.52
N ILE A 483 6.64 38.05 6.70
CA ILE A 483 7.79 38.15 7.60
C ILE A 483 8.26 36.74 7.96
N LYS A 484 9.58 36.53 8.04
CA LYS A 484 10.15 35.26 8.49
C LYS A 484 9.86 35.03 9.98
N ILE A 485 9.69 33.77 10.37
CA ILE A 485 9.49 33.38 11.78
C ILE A 485 10.67 33.87 12.64
N SER A 486 11.89 33.80 12.10
CA SER A 486 13.12 34.27 12.73
C SER A 486 13.08 35.77 13.07
N ASP A 487 12.54 36.60 12.18
CA ASP A 487 12.44 38.04 12.39
C ASP A 487 11.40 38.39 13.46
N ILE A 488 10.29 37.64 13.52
CA ILE A 488 9.28 37.79 14.58
C ILE A 488 9.86 37.37 15.93
N ALA A 489 10.59 36.25 15.97
CA ALA A 489 11.23 35.80 17.20
C ALA A 489 12.25 36.84 17.71
N LYS A 490 13.06 37.41 16.81
CA LYS A 490 13.99 38.51 17.14
C LYS A 490 13.26 39.76 17.64
N ALA A 491 12.18 40.18 16.97
CA ALA A 491 11.43 41.37 17.35
C ALA A 491 10.70 41.21 18.69
N ALA A 492 10.09 40.03 18.95
CA ALA A 492 9.43 39.72 20.21
C ALA A 492 10.43 39.75 21.38
N ARG A 493 11.64 39.18 21.19
CA ARG A 493 12.72 39.25 22.19
C ARG A 493 13.23 40.67 22.43
N ALA A 494 13.23 41.51 21.39
CA ALA A 494 13.56 42.92 21.49
C ALA A 494 12.44 43.76 22.14
N GLY A 495 11.37 43.14 22.65
CA GLY A 495 10.24 43.81 23.28
C GLY A 495 9.29 44.52 22.31
N THR A 496 9.45 44.29 21.00
CA THR A 496 8.58 44.86 19.98
C THR A 496 7.37 43.95 19.77
N ILE A 497 6.25 44.30 20.43
CA ILE A 497 4.98 43.58 20.36
C ILE A 497 4.08 44.32 19.38
N GLY A 498 3.57 43.63 18.36
CA GLY A 498 2.76 44.28 17.32
C GLY A 498 2.83 43.62 15.96
N PHE A 499 3.03 42.30 15.93
CA PHE A 499 2.88 41.46 14.75
C PHE A 499 1.68 40.55 15.02
N GLY A 500 0.99 40.13 13.98
CA GLY A 500 -0.18 39.27 14.18
C GLY A 500 -0.28 38.31 13.03
N ILE A 501 -0.48 37.07 13.40
CA ILE A 501 -0.74 35.99 12.46
C ILE A 501 -2.25 36.04 12.21
N LYS A 502 -2.66 36.27 10.95
CA LYS A 502 -4.04 36.67 10.62
C LYS A 502 -5.10 35.78 11.27
N GLY A 503 -6.03 36.43 11.96
CA GLY A 503 -6.95 35.86 12.95
C GLY A 503 -7.70 34.60 12.53
N THR A 504 -7.87 33.66 13.47
CA THR A 504 -8.56 32.35 13.31
C THR A 504 -8.10 31.51 12.10
N ARG A 505 -7.09 31.97 11.36
CA ARG A 505 -6.54 31.39 10.14
C ARG A 505 -5.02 31.53 10.18
N HIS A 506 -4.42 31.16 11.29
CA HIS A 506 -3.01 30.79 11.35
C HIS A 506 -2.74 29.83 10.19
N VAL A 507 -1.74 30.01 9.29
CA VAL A 507 -1.60 29.15 8.09
C VAL A 507 -0.34 28.31 8.17
N ALA A 508 -0.48 26.99 8.14
CA ALA A 508 0.60 26.03 7.88
C ALA A 508 0.57 25.64 6.39
N ILE A 509 1.72 25.61 5.75
CA ILE A 509 1.87 25.01 4.41
C ILE A 509 2.41 23.60 4.60
N VAL A 510 1.66 22.63 4.11
CA VAL A 510 2.11 21.24 4.06
C VAL A 510 2.96 21.09 2.79
N ALA A 511 4.23 20.72 2.99
CA ALA A 511 5.29 20.77 1.98
C ALA A 511 4.96 20.05 0.66
N HIS A 512 3.97 19.16 0.64
CA HIS A 512 3.74 18.29 -0.51
C HIS A 512 2.83 18.86 -1.62
N ASN A 513 2.08 19.95 -1.41
CA ASN A 513 1.12 20.45 -2.42
C ASN A 513 0.88 21.98 -2.43
N GLY A 514 1.58 22.77 -1.61
CA GLY A 514 1.35 24.22 -1.52
C GLY A 514 -0.02 24.65 -0.98
N LEU A 515 -0.82 23.70 -0.46
CA LEU A 515 -2.13 23.95 0.14
C LEU A 515 -1.97 24.65 1.50
N GLU A 516 -2.60 25.82 1.61
CA GLU A 516 -2.66 26.62 2.83
C GLU A 516 -3.75 26.10 3.78
N VAL A 517 -3.37 25.55 4.94
CA VAL A 517 -4.30 25.00 5.94
C VAL A 517 -4.17 25.75 7.25
N LYS A 518 -5.26 25.87 8.02
CA LYS A 518 -5.21 26.59 9.29
C LYS A 518 -4.33 25.85 10.33
N LEU A 519 -3.42 26.51 11.07
CA LEU A 519 -2.65 25.91 12.18
C LEU A 519 -3.59 25.27 13.20
N GLU A 520 -4.71 25.90 13.55
CA GLU A 520 -5.70 25.30 14.47
C GLU A 520 -6.29 23.94 13.99
N LYS A 521 -6.28 23.70 12.68
CA LYS A 521 -6.72 22.42 12.10
C LYS A 521 -5.61 21.37 12.10
N VAL A 522 -4.35 21.78 12.17
CA VAL A 522 -3.19 20.88 12.14
C VAL A 522 -2.45 20.81 13.48
N THR A 523 -2.78 21.67 14.45
CA THR A 523 -2.21 21.64 15.80
C THR A 523 -2.69 20.39 16.53
N PRO A 524 -1.77 19.60 17.12
CA PRO A 524 -2.15 18.50 17.99
C PRO A 524 -3.09 18.99 19.09
N ARG A 525 -4.11 18.17 19.38
CA ARG A 525 -5.08 18.44 20.44
C ARG A 525 -4.81 17.53 21.62
N ILE A 526 -4.85 18.08 22.81
CA ILE A 526 -4.70 17.34 24.07
C ILE A 526 -5.94 17.51 24.92
N MET A 527 -6.33 16.45 25.63
CA MET A 527 -7.48 16.47 26.51
C MET A 527 -7.29 17.51 27.62
N TRP A 528 -8.32 18.30 27.86
CA TRP A 528 -8.28 19.38 28.83
C TRP A 528 -7.91 18.89 30.24
N GLY A 529 -8.39 17.72 30.64
CA GLY A 529 -8.03 17.12 31.93
C GLY A 529 -6.55 16.77 32.06
N VAL A 530 -5.87 16.44 30.96
CA VAL A 530 -4.42 16.19 30.93
C VAL A 530 -3.65 17.50 30.98
N TRP A 531 -4.10 18.52 30.25
CA TRP A 531 -3.53 19.87 30.28
C TRP A 531 -3.65 20.50 31.68
N ALA A 532 -4.84 20.44 32.29
CA ALA A 532 -5.15 21.09 33.56
C ALA A 532 -4.56 20.39 34.80
N ARG A 533 -3.87 19.25 34.64
CA ARG A 533 -3.38 18.42 35.75
C ARG A 533 -2.30 19.08 36.60
N TYR A 534 -1.58 20.06 36.07
CA TYR A 534 -0.45 20.73 36.73
C TYR A 534 -0.83 22.00 37.50
N LYS A 535 -2.03 22.03 38.09
CA LYS A 535 -2.59 23.18 38.80
C LYS A 535 -2.05 23.29 40.23
N ILE A 536 -1.61 24.49 40.63
CA ILE A 536 -1.43 24.86 42.05
C ILE A 536 -2.82 25.06 42.65
N THR A 537 -3.07 24.51 43.84
CA THR A 537 -4.42 24.52 44.41
C THR A 537 -4.87 25.95 44.74
N LEU A 538 -6.17 26.23 44.59
CA LEU A 538 -6.77 27.55 44.90
C LEU A 538 -6.51 28.00 46.35
N GLN A 539 -6.20 27.08 47.26
CA GLN A 539 -5.76 27.37 48.62
C GLN A 539 -4.37 28.03 48.69
N GLU A 540 -3.43 27.61 47.84
CA GLU A 540 -2.06 28.16 47.75
C GLU A 540 -2.06 29.52 47.03
N LEU A 541 -2.93 29.69 46.03
CA LEU A 541 -3.10 30.95 45.28
C LEU A 541 -3.68 32.08 46.16
N ASN A 542 -4.62 31.75 47.06
CA ASN A 542 -5.23 32.74 47.96
C ASN A 542 -4.28 33.25 49.06
N GLN A 543 -3.20 32.51 49.38
CA GLN A 543 -2.11 33.01 50.23
C GLN A 543 -1.17 33.97 49.49
N PHE A 544 -1.06 33.84 48.16
CA PHE A 544 -0.23 34.72 47.32
C PHE A 544 -0.93 36.04 46.99
N ILE A 545 -2.26 36.02 46.82
CA ILE A 545 -3.07 37.18 46.41
C ILE A 545 -3.29 38.21 47.54
N SER A 546 -2.97 37.88 48.80
CA SER A 546 -2.97 38.86 49.90
C SER A 546 -1.78 39.83 49.90
N PHE A 547 -0.84 39.71 48.96
CA PHE A 547 0.22 40.70 48.74
C PHE A 547 0.19 41.19 47.28
N SER A 548 0.18 42.50 47.10
CA SER A 548 0.34 43.24 45.83
C SER A 548 -0.92 43.55 44.99
N SER A 549 -1.81 44.34 45.58
CA SER A 549 -2.52 45.39 44.84
C SER A 549 -1.52 46.47 44.37
N GLY A 550 -1.01 46.36 43.14
CA GLY A 550 -0.13 47.39 42.57
C GLY A 550 0.56 46.94 41.29
N ARG A 551 0.40 47.71 40.22
CA ARG A 551 1.08 47.52 38.92
C ARG A 551 2.59 47.32 39.13
N LEU A 552 3.18 46.28 38.52
CA LEU A 552 4.63 46.18 38.40
C LEU A 552 5.10 45.70 37.02
N ASN A 553 6.16 46.37 36.58
CA ASN A 553 6.97 46.15 35.39
C ASN A 553 7.93 44.97 35.59
N ALA A 554 8.36 44.37 34.47
CA ALA A 554 9.10 43.11 34.37
C ALA A 554 10.56 43.10 34.86
N THR A 555 10.96 43.98 35.78
CA THR A 555 12.39 44.11 36.18
C THR A 555 12.70 43.87 37.66
N ASP A 556 11.72 43.63 38.53
CA ASP A 556 11.98 43.55 39.99
C ASP A 556 11.96 42.15 40.61
N ILE A 557 11.88 41.06 39.83
CA ILE A 557 11.86 39.67 40.35
C ILE A 557 13.15 38.91 40.00
N ILE A 558 14.32 39.56 40.08
CA ILE A 558 15.62 38.89 39.82
C ILE A 558 16.40 38.59 41.10
N ILE A 559 15.99 39.07 42.29
CA ILE A 559 16.87 38.97 43.48
C ILE A 559 16.38 37.99 44.56
N HIS A 560 15.15 37.46 44.53
CA HIS A 560 14.65 36.69 45.70
C HIS A 560 14.62 35.16 45.61
N GLN A 561 14.94 34.54 44.47
CA GLN A 561 14.89 33.07 44.32
C GLN A 561 16.19 32.32 44.62
N GLN A 562 17.31 33.00 44.92
CA GLN A 562 18.57 32.30 45.25
C GLN A 562 18.65 31.74 46.68
N ASN A 563 17.64 31.92 47.54
CA ASN A 563 17.77 31.59 48.97
C ASN A 563 16.84 30.51 49.55
N GLN A 564 15.98 29.84 48.79
CA GLN A 564 15.15 28.77 49.36
C GLN A 564 14.95 27.59 48.41
N LEU A 565 15.97 26.76 48.25
CA LEU A 565 15.85 25.30 48.10
C LEU A 565 17.21 24.61 48.37
N ARG A 566 17.90 25.09 49.42
CA ARG A 566 18.60 24.20 50.36
C ARG A 566 17.57 23.83 51.43
N ILE A 567 17.54 22.56 51.81
CA ILE A 567 16.80 21.95 52.94
C ILE A 567 15.43 21.34 52.55
N ILE A 568 15.52 20.01 52.37
CA ILE A 568 14.56 18.91 52.66
C ILE A 568 13.25 18.86 51.87
#